data_AF-M8APJ2-F1
#
_entry.id   AF-M8APJ2-F1
#
_cell.length_a   1.000
_cell.length_b   1.000
_cell.length_c   1.000
_cell.angle_alpha   90.00
_cell.angle_beta   90.00
_cell.angle_gamma   90.00
#
_symmetry.space_group_name_H-M   'P 1'
#
loop_
_entity.id
_entity.type
_entity.pdbx_description
1 polymer ?
#
loop_
_entity_poly.entity_id
_entity_poly.type
_entity_poly.pdbx_seq_one_letter_code
_entity_poly.pdbx_strand_id
1 'polypeptide(L)'
;MVGRKPMRRRRADHPPPPPPQSFGATARPTSPRSSTSASAVADLDELLHTPSASEPRSFPHAVKQQCWEKAEKVPGRDPERWRRDALGNIVFRKLVGCPGCLCHDYDHIVPYSKGGKSTLENCQVLQATVNRSKGNNTEISKSELAQRSAYCRVSGRDMDLFELSAFGNVRRGPDSGGCKIQ
;
A
#
# COMPACT_ATOMS: atom_id res chain seq x y z
N MET A 1 58.47 -18.68 24.07
CA MET A 1 58.19 -17.28 23.66
C MET A 1 56.70 -17.02 23.78
N VAL A 2 56.31 -16.15 24.72
CA VAL A 2 54.89 -15.87 25.07
C VAL A 2 54.39 -14.72 24.18
N GLY A 3 53.46 -15.01 23.26
CA GLY A 3 52.86 -14.03 22.33
C GLY A 3 51.66 -13.31 22.95
N ARG A 4 51.72 -11.97 22.96
CA ARG A 4 50.82 -11.04 23.66
C ARG A 4 49.42 -10.94 23.01
N LYS A 5 48.37 -10.83 23.83
CA LYS A 5 46.97 -10.55 23.43
C LYS A 5 46.82 -9.11 22.87
N PRO A 6 45.90 -8.85 21.93
CA PRO A 6 45.67 -7.52 21.38
C PRO A 6 44.90 -6.60 22.36
N MET A 7 45.36 -5.36 22.47
CA MET A 7 44.76 -4.27 23.26
C MET A 7 43.43 -3.80 22.64
N ARG A 8 42.36 -3.75 23.44
CA ARG A 8 41.10 -3.04 23.12
C ARG A 8 41.39 -1.53 22.98
N ARG A 9 41.04 -0.93 21.84
CA ARG A 9 41.02 0.53 21.66
C ARG A 9 39.97 1.16 22.59
N ARG A 10 40.40 2.14 23.41
CA ARG A 10 39.50 3.00 24.21
C ARG A 10 38.66 3.86 23.27
N ARG A 11 37.35 3.90 23.48
CA ARG A 11 36.46 4.90 22.86
C ARG A 11 36.80 6.26 23.48
N ALA A 12 36.97 7.29 22.66
CA ALA A 12 37.09 8.67 23.12
C ALA A 12 35.72 9.16 23.58
N ASP A 13 35.64 9.68 24.79
CA ASP A 13 34.46 10.36 25.32
C ASP A 13 34.25 11.67 24.55
N HIS A 14 33.18 11.75 23.76
CA HIS A 14 32.66 13.02 23.27
C HIS A 14 31.65 13.56 24.30
N PRO A 15 31.75 14.83 24.70
CA PRO A 15 30.72 15.45 25.53
C PRO A 15 29.38 15.53 24.76
N PRO A 16 28.23 15.39 25.44
CA PRO A 16 26.93 15.48 24.80
C PRO A 16 26.64 16.90 24.28
N PRO A 17 25.86 17.05 23.19
CA PRO A 17 25.47 18.35 22.68
C PRO A 17 24.54 19.09 23.67
N PRO A 18 24.53 20.44 23.65
CA PRO A 18 23.67 21.25 24.50
C PRO A 18 22.18 21.07 24.16
N PRO A 19 21.28 21.28 25.14
CA PRO A 19 19.83 21.16 24.91
C PRO A 19 19.32 22.27 23.96
N PRO A 20 18.27 21.99 23.17
CA PRO A 20 17.69 22.98 22.29
C PRO A 20 17.05 24.12 23.09
N GLN A 21 17.22 25.34 22.59
CA GLN A 21 16.65 26.55 23.18
C GLN A 21 15.12 26.53 23.08
N SER A 22 14.48 26.78 24.21
CA SER A 22 13.03 27.00 24.36
C SER A 22 12.60 28.18 23.50
N PHE A 23 11.92 27.91 22.38
CA PHE A 23 11.19 28.93 21.64
C PHE A 23 9.85 29.18 22.34
N GLY A 24 9.70 30.41 22.81
CA GLY A 24 8.59 30.87 23.63
C GLY A 24 7.21 30.66 22.99
N ALA A 25 6.25 30.36 23.85
CA ALA A 25 4.83 30.29 23.54
C ALA A 25 4.32 31.66 23.07
N THR A 26 4.01 31.78 21.77
CA THR A 26 3.23 32.90 21.25
C THR A 26 1.74 32.57 21.35
N ALA A 27 1.00 33.54 21.89
CA ALA A 27 -0.40 33.45 22.25
C ALA A 27 -1.34 33.16 21.06
N ARG A 28 -2.40 32.43 21.40
CA ARG A 28 -3.54 32.05 20.57
C ARG A 28 -4.40 33.28 20.23
N PRO A 29 -4.72 33.55 18.95
CA PRO A 29 -5.74 34.55 18.63
C PRO A 29 -7.14 33.97 18.87
N THR A 30 -7.91 34.64 19.73
CA THR A 30 -9.34 34.41 19.94
C THR A 30 -10.14 35.09 18.83
N SER A 31 -10.82 34.31 17.98
CA SER A 31 -11.83 34.83 17.05
C SER A 31 -13.24 34.68 17.65
N PRO A 32 -14.12 35.68 17.46
CA PRO A 32 -15.41 35.73 18.13
C PRO A 32 -16.44 34.79 17.48
N ARG A 33 -17.23 34.16 18.35
CA ARG A 33 -18.40 33.34 18.06
C ARG A 33 -19.51 34.24 17.53
N SER A 34 -19.89 34.07 16.27
CA SER A 34 -21.14 34.62 15.71
C SER A 34 -22.05 33.47 15.33
N SER A 35 -23.16 33.39 16.05
CA SER A 35 -24.29 32.50 15.83
C SER A 35 -25.23 33.11 14.80
N THR A 36 -25.38 32.48 13.65
CA THR A 36 -26.56 32.66 12.79
C THR A 36 -26.99 31.32 12.23
N SER A 37 -28.31 31.16 12.26
CA SER A 37 -29.12 29.97 12.09
C SER A 37 -29.42 29.62 10.63
N ALA A 38 -29.60 28.31 10.41
CA ALA A 38 -30.53 27.65 9.49
C ALA A 38 -30.38 27.82 7.96
N SER A 39 -30.23 26.65 7.33
CA SER A 39 -30.80 26.26 6.02
C SER A 39 -30.15 26.80 4.75
N ALA A 40 -29.15 26.07 4.24
CA ALA A 40 -29.00 25.69 2.83
C ALA A 40 -27.68 24.93 2.63
N VAL A 41 -27.72 23.60 2.54
CA VAL A 41 -26.65 22.81 1.90
C VAL A 41 -27.26 22.13 0.67
N ALA A 42 -27.57 22.94 -0.32
CA ALA A 42 -27.72 22.47 -1.69
C ALA A 42 -26.30 22.31 -2.28
N ASP A 43 -26.07 21.12 -2.81
CA ASP A 43 -25.09 20.75 -3.84
C ASP A 43 -23.83 21.61 -4.00
N LEU A 44 -22.78 21.17 -3.31
CA LEU A 44 -21.39 21.54 -3.59
C LEU A 44 -20.76 20.59 -4.64
N ASP A 45 -21.56 19.75 -5.31
CA ASP A 45 -21.14 18.76 -6.30
C ASP A 45 -21.28 19.25 -7.76
N GLU A 46 -21.95 20.39 -7.99
CA GLU A 46 -22.29 20.89 -9.33
C GLU A 46 -21.40 22.05 -9.84
N LEU A 47 -20.15 22.17 -9.37
CA LEU A 47 -19.21 23.20 -9.85
C LEU A 47 -17.86 22.67 -10.36
N LEU A 48 -17.69 21.35 -10.49
CA LEU A 48 -16.45 20.76 -11.05
C LEU A 48 -16.58 20.29 -12.50
N HIS A 49 -17.69 20.54 -13.19
CA HIS A 49 -17.82 20.22 -14.61
C HIS A 49 -17.29 21.34 -15.50
N THR A 50 -15.97 21.53 -15.48
CA THR A 50 -15.24 22.15 -16.59
C THR A 50 -14.97 21.08 -17.66
N PRO A 51 -15.60 21.15 -18.85
CA PRO A 51 -15.35 20.18 -19.91
C PRO A 51 -14.08 20.58 -20.67
N SER A 52 -12.92 20.12 -20.20
CA SER A 52 -11.70 19.79 -20.98
C SER A 52 -10.47 19.78 -20.05
N ALA A 53 -10.19 18.62 -19.45
CA ALA A 53 -8.89 18.29 -18.91
C ALA A 53 -8.72 16.78 -19.07
N SER A 54 -7.67 16.35 -19.77
CA SER A 54 -7.34 14.93 -19.98
C SER A 54 -7.46 14.13 -18.68
N GLU A 55 -8.17 12.98 -18.71
CA GLU A 55 -8.37 12.12 -17.54
C GLU A 55 -7.03 11.85 -16.80
N PRO A 56 -7.00 11.86 -15.46
CA PRO A 56 -5.76 11.72 -14.71
C PRO A 56 -5.11 10.35 -14.92
N ARG A 57 -3.77 10.31 -15.00
CA ARG A 57 -3.01 9.05 -15.12
C ARG A 57 -3.17 8.14 -13.90
N SER A 58 -3.34 8.69 -12.70
CA SER A 58 -3.50 7.88 -11.49
C SER A 58 -4.94 7.42 -11.32
N PHE A 59 -5.13 6.16 -10.93
CA PHE A 59 -6.45 5.67 -10.53
C PHE A 59 -7.01 6.44 -9.33
N PRO A 60 -8.27 6.94 -9.41
CA PRO A 60 -8.99 7.46 -8.25
C PRO A 60 -9.07 6.44 -7.11
N HIS A 61 -9.22 6.92 -5.87
CA HIS A 61 -9.28 6.05 -4.69
C HIS A 61 -10.41 5.01 -4.79
N ALA A 62 -11.60 5.41 -5.23
CA ALA A 62 -12.73 4.51 -5.43
C ALA A 62 -12.41 3.38 -6.42
N VAL A 63 -11.73 3.71 -7.52
CA VAL A 63 -11.28 2.72 -8.51
C VAL A 63 -10.27 1.75 -7.92
N LYS A 64 -9.30 2.24 -7.13
CA LYS A 64 -8.32 1.38 -6.43
C LYS A 64 -9.00 0.41 -5.46
N GLN A 65 -10.01 0.88 -4.71
CA GLN A 65 -10.79 0.04 -3.80
C GLN A 65 -11.52 -1.07 -4.58
N GLN A 66 -12.28 -0.71 -5.61
CA GLN A 66 -13.01 -1.67 -6.45
C GLN A 66 -12.06 -2.63 -7.18
N CYS A 67 -10.89 -2.15 -7.61
CA CYS A 67 -9.85 -2.95 -8.25
C CYS A 67 -9.25 -3.99 -7.30
N TRP A 68 -9.08 -3.65 -6.02
CA TRP A 68 -8.71 -4.61 -4.97
C TRP A 68 -9.82 -5.64 -4.72
N GLU A 69 -11.08 -5.20 -4.69
CA GLU A 69 -12.23 -6.07 -4.49
C GLU A 69 -12.42 -7.08 -5.63
N LYS A 70 -12.14 -6.65 -6.86
CA LYS A 70 -12.15 -7.44 -8.09
C LYS A 70 -11.05 -8.51 -8.13
N ALA A 71 -9.91 -8.27 -7.48
CA ALA A 71 -8.78 -9.20 -7.47
C ALA A 71 -9.15 -10.55 -6.82
N GLU A 72 -8.47 -11.62 -7.21
CA GLU A 72 -8.78 -12.97 -6.72
C GLU A 72 -8.54 -13.06 -5.21
N LYS A 73 -9.45 -13.71 -4.48
CA LYS A 73 -9.35 -13.91 -3.03
C LYS A 73 -8.37 -15.03 -2.71
N VAL A 74 -7.64 -14.90 -1.60
CA VAL A 74 -6.83 -16.01 -1.07
C VAL A 74 -7.72 -16.87 -0.15
N PRO A 75 -7.94 -18.18 -0.45
CA PRO A 75 -8.78 -19.03 0.39
C PRO A 75 -8.34 -19.07 1.85
N GLY A 76 -9.31 -19.04 2.78
CA GLY A 76 -9.07 -19.03 4.23
C GLY A 76 -8.50 -17.73 4.80
N ARG A 77 -8.28 -16.69 3.98
CA ARG A 77 -7.74 -15.39 4.40
C ARG A 77 -8.76 -14.28 4.27
N ASP A 78 -8.57 -13.23 5.06
CA ASP A 78 -9.40 -12.03 4.98
C ASP A 78 -9.19 -11.31 3.62
N PRO A 79 -10.22 -11.20 2.76
CA PRO A 79 -10.12 -10.58 1.44
C PRO A 79 -9.89 -9.06 1.50
N GLU A 80 -10.07 -8.41 2.65
CA GLU A 80 -9.70 -7.00 2.83
C GLU A 80 -8.19 -6.82 2.98
N ARG A 81 -7.47 -7.88 3.39
CA ARG A 81 -6.04 -7.87 3.71
C ARG A 81 -5.19 -8.58 2.67
N TRP A 82 -5.70 -9.67 2.12
CA TRP A 82 -4.96 -10.55 1.21
C TRP A 82 -5.70 -10.72 -0.11
N ARG A 83 -4.95 -10.65 -1.21
CA ARG A 83 -5.43 -10.95 -2.56
C ARG A 83 -4.36 -11.70 -3.35
N ARG A 84 -4.79 -12.32 -4.43
CA ARG A 84 -3.89 -12.71 -5.53
C ARG A 84 -3.96 -11.65 -6.61
N ASP A 85 -2.78 -11.26 -7.09
CA ASP A 85 -2.65 -10.36 -8.23
C ASP A 85 -3.09 -11.07 -9.53
N ALA A 86 -3.07 -10.35 -10.66
CA ALA A 86 -3.49 -10.90 -11.96
C ALA A 86 -2.67 -12.10 -12.47
N LEU A 87 -1.54 -12.42 -11.82
CA LEU A 87 -0.66 -13.55 -12.14
C LEU A 87 -0.69 -14.64 -11.06
N GLY A 88 -1.53 -14.49 -10.03
CA GLY A 88 -1.69 -15.46 -8.95
C GLY A 88 -0.75 -15.24 -7.75
N ASN A 89 0.09 -14.20 -7.78
CA ASN A 89 1.00 -13.88 -6.67
C ASN A 89 0.21 -13.37 -5.47
N ILE A 90 0.55 -13.87 -4.28
CA ILE A 90 -0.06 -13.36 -3.04
C ILE A 90 0.48 -11.96 -2.76
N VAL A 91 -0.42 -11.01 -2.53
CA VAL A 91 -0.09 -9.63 -2.18
C VAL A 91 -0.83 -9.19 -0.93
N PHE A 92 -0.23 -8.26 -0.19
CA PHE A 92 -0.75 -7.78 1.08
C PHE A 92 -1.19 -6.32 0.99
N ARG A 93 -2.40 -6.02 1.47
CA ARG A 93 -3.07 -4.72 1.28
C ARG A 93 -2.25 -3.52 1.74
N LYS A 94 -1.50 -3.66 2.82
CA LYS A 94 -0.70 -2.56 3.41
C LYS A 94 0.61 -2.29 2.67
N LEU A 95 1.04 -3.20 1.79
CA LEU A 95 2.32 -3.10 1.08
C LEU A 95 2.08 -2.60 -0.35
N VAL A 96 1.99 -1.28 -0.50
CA VAL A 96 1.77 -0.61 -1.81
C VAL A 96 3.04 0.12 -2.23
N GLY A 97 3.47 -0.01 -3.49
CA GLY A 97 4.58 0.77 -4.06
C GLY A 97 6.00 0.37 -3.62
N CYS A 98 6.14 -0.62 -2.75
CA CYS A 98 7.44 -1.14 -2.29
C CYS A 98 7.99 -2.26 -3.19
N PRO A 99 9.31 -2.55 -3.18
CA PRO A 99 9.92 -3.58 -4.03
C PRO A 99 9.86 -5.01 -3.46
N GLY A 100 9.10 -5.24 -2.38
CA GLY A 100 9.00 -6.56 -1.76
C GLY A 100 8.08 -7.52 -2.53
N CYS A 101 8.26 -8.83 -2.32
CA CYS A 101 7.47 -9.87 -2.99
C CYS A 101 5.98 -9.90 -2.62
N LEU A 102 5.58 -9.29 -1.50
CA LEU A 102 4.18 -9.12 -1.12
C LEU A 102 3.62 -7.74 -1.49
N CYS A 103 4.48 -6.87 -2.03
CA CYS A 103 4.11 -5.52 -2.42
C CYS A 103 3.38 -5.52 -3.76
N HIS A 104 2.40 -4.63 -3.90
CA HIS A 104 1.64 -4.47 -5.12
C HIS A 104 1.53 -3.01 -5.54
N ASP A 105 1.17 -2.82 -6.79
CA ASP A 105 0.69 -1.58 -7.36
C ASP A 105 -0.68 -1.80 -7.99
N TYR A 106 -1.36 -0.69 -8.26
CA TYR A 106 -2.53 -0.65 -9.15
C TYR A 106 -2.02 -0.33 -10.56
N ASP A 107 -2.01 -1.34 -11.42
CA ASP A 107 -1.47 -1.29 -12.77
C ASP A 107 -2.57 -1.06 -13.81
N HIS A 108 -2.23 -0.33 -14.88
CA HIS A 108 -3.06 -0.23 -16.07
C HIS A 108 -2.79 -1.43 -16.96
N ILE A 109 -3.80 -2.26 -17.24
CA ILE A 109 -3.69 -3.40 -18.16
C ILE A 109 -3.11 -2.92 -19.50
N VAL A 110 -3.76 -1.91 -20.09
CA VAL A 110 -3.23 -1.10 -21.20
C VAL A 110 -2.56 0.14 -20.61
N PRO A 111 -1.25 0.36 -20.82
CA PRO A 111 -0.55 1.52 -20.27
C PRO A 111 -1.19 2.85 -20.64
N TYR A 112 -1.19 3.81 -19.71
CA TYR A 112 -1.73 5.15 -19.97
C TYR A 112 -1.09 5.84 -21.18
N SER A 113 0.22 5.67 -21.38
CA SER A 113 0.94 6.19 -22.55
C SER A 113 0.51 5.60 -23.89
N LYS A 114 -0.30 4.53 -23.87
CA LYS A 114 -0.88 3.86 -25.04
C LYS A 114 -2.40 4.05 -25.12
N GLY A 115 -2.93 5.08 -24.45
CA GLY A 115 -4.36 5.41 -24.45
C GLY A 115 -5.20 4.65 -23.40
N GLY A 116 -4.56 3.90 -22.51
CA GLY A 116 -5.26 3.23 -21.42
C GLY A 116 -5.80 4.19 -20.37
N LYS A 117 -7.12 4.23 -20.20
CA LYS A 117 -7.78 5.11 -19.21
C LYS A 117 -7.62 4.60 -17.79
N SER A 118 -7.77 5.49 -16.81
CA SER A 118 -7.71 5.16 -15.38
C SER A 118 -9.05 4.67 -14.82
N THR A 119 -9.68 3.72 -15.51
CA THR A 119 -10.99 3.16 -15.15
C THR A 119 -10.85 1.80 -14.45
N LEU A 120 -11.93 1.28 -13.88
CA LEU A 120 -11.92 -0.01 -13.19
C LEU A 120 -11.60 -1.17 -14.13
N GLU A 121 -12.07 -1.12 -15.38
CA GLU A 121 -11.88 -2.16 -16.39
C GLU A 121 -10.41 -2.30 -16.75
N ASN A 122 -9.69 -1.17 -16.78
CA ASN A 122 -8.26 -1.13 -17.08
C ASN A 122 -7.38 -1.26 -15.83
N CYS A 123 -7.95 -1.31 -14.62
CA CYS A 123 -7.18 -1.50 -13.39
C CYS A 123 -6.99 -3.00 -13.07
N GLN A 124 -5.77 -3.37 -12.70
CA GLN A 124 -5.47 -4.65 -12.06
C GLN A 124 -4.52 -4.46 -10.87
N VAL A 125 -4.66 -5.32 -9.86
CA VAL A 125 -3.62 -5.47 -8.84
C VAL A 125 -2.49 -6.29 -9.45
N LEU A 126 -1.26 -5.79 -9.34
CA LEU A 126 -0.07 -6.45 -9.88
C LEU A 126 1.09 -6.31 -8.88
N GLN A 127 1.85 -7.38 -8.66
CA GLN A 127 3.06 -7.31 -7.82
C GLN A 127 3.99 -6.20 -8.31
N ALA A 128 4.46 -5.34 -7.41
CA ALA A 128 5.14 -4.10 -7.78
C ALA A 128 6.43 -4.33 -8.60
N THR A 129 7.17 -5.41 -8.31
CA THR A 129 8.35 -5.82 -9.10
C THR A 129 7.99 -6.21 -10.53
N VAL A 130 6.89 -6.95 -10.72
CA VAL A 130 6.36 -7.29 -12.04
C VAL A 130 5.89 -6.06 -12.78
N ASN A 131 5.15 -5.17 -12.10
CA ASN A 131 4.68 -3.91 -12.66
C ASN A 131 5.83 -3.05 -13.20
N ARG A 132 6.90 -2.89 -12.41
CA ARG A 132 8.12 -2.17 -12.84
C ARG A 132 8.80 -2.83 -14.03
N SER A 133 8.81 -4.16 -14.09
CA SER A 133 9.36 -4.91 -15.21
C SER A 133 8.51 -4.83 -16.48
N LYS A 134 7.19 -4.73 -16.34
CA LYS A 134 6.23 -4.56 -17.45
C LYS A 134 6.38 -3.19 -18.11
N GLY A 135 6.47 -2.12 -17.32
CA GLY A 135 6.57 -0.75 -17.83
C GLY A 135 5.41 -0.39 -18.75
N ASN A 136 5.70 0.15 -19.94
CA ASN A 136 4.71 0.46 -20.98
C ASN A 136 4.61 -0.62 -22.07
N ASN A 137 5.18 -1.80 -21.85
CA ASN A 137 5.16 -2.88 -22.83
C ASN A 137 3.80 -3.61 -22.80
N THR A 138 3.23 -3.83 -23.98
CA THR A 138 1.93 -4.50 -24.19
C THR A 138 2.06 -5.87 -24.83
N GLU A 139 3.27 -6.25 -25.27
CA GLU A 139 3.52 -7.49 -26.00
C GLU A 139 3.99 -8.62 -25.08
N ILE A 140 4.25 -8.32 -23.81
CA ILE A 140 4.70 -9.31 -22.83
C ILE A 140 3.52 -10.22 -22.47
N SER A 141 3.71 -11.52 -22.69
CA SER A 141 2.71 -12.52 -22.32
C SER A 141 2.54 -12.63 -20.80
N LYS A 142 1.37 -13.10 -20.35
CA LYS A 142 1.12 -13.36 -18.92
C LYS A 142 2.11 -14.37 -18.33
N SER A 143 2.49 -15.40 -19.09
CA SER A 143 3.48 -16.40 -18.66
C SER A 143 4.86 -15.78 -18.48
N GLU A 144 5.27 -14.89 -19.38
CA GLU A 144 6.54 -14.18 -19.25
C GLU A 144 6.52 -13.21 -18.06
N LEU A 145 5.43 -12.47 -17.85
CA LEU A 145 5.29 -11.64 -16.64
C LEU A 145 5.32 -12.50 -15.36
N ALA A 146 4.70 -13.67 -15.38
CA ALA A 146 4.70 -14.58 -14.24
C ALA A 146 6.13 -15.04 -13.89
N GLN A 147 6.98 -15.31 -14.89
CA GLN A 147 8.40 -15.65 -14.68
C GLN A 147 9.20 -14.51 -14.04
N ARG A 148 8.76 -13.26 -14.18
CA ARG A 148 9.39 -12.08 -13.56
C ARG A 148 8.85 -11.78 -12.17
N SER A 149 7.95 -12.61 -11.64
CA SER A 149 7.41 -12.45 -10.30
C SER A 149 8.49 -12.73 -9.24
N ALA A 150 8.55 -11.86 -8.24
CA ALA A 150 9.31 -12.12 -7.03
C ALA A 150 8.58 -13.18 -6.21
N TYR A 151 9.13 -14.38 -6.14
CA TYR A 151 8.50 -15.49 -5.45
C TYR A 151 8.85 -15.49 -3.96
N CYS A 152 7.82 -15.52 -3.11
CA CYS A 152 7.95 -15.77 -1.68
C CYS A 152 7.02 -16.91 -1.29
N ARG A 153 7.58 -17.96 -0.67
CA ARG A 153 6.77 -18.98 0.01
C ARG A 153 6.33 -18.41 1.35
N VAL A 154 5.05 -18.16 1.48
CA VAL A 154 4.46 -17.59 2.70
C VAL A 154 3.50 -18.64 3.25
N SER A 155 3.87 -19.25 4.36
CA SER A 155 3.01 -20.20 5.06
C SER A 155 1.85 -19.47 5.73
N GLY A 156 0.87 -20.22 6.22
CA GLY A 156 -0.23 -19.62 6.96
C GLY A 156 0.24 -18.87 8.22
N ARG A 157 1.29 -19.36 8.89
CA ARG A 157 1.87 -18.72 10.07
C ARG A 157 2.58 -17.41 9.71
N ASP A 158 3.26 -17.36 8.57
CA ASP A 158 3.93 -16.14 8.10
C ASP A 158 2.91 -15.05 7.78
N MET A 159 1.80 -15.42 7.11
CA MET A 159 0.69 -14.51 6.84
C MET A 159 0.08 -13.96 8.15
N ASP A 160 -0.07 -14.80 9.18
CA ASP A 160 -0.55 -14.36 10.50
C ASP A 160 0.37 -13.33 11.13
N LEU A 161 1.69 -13.54 11.03
CA LEU A 161 2.68 -12.61 11.54
C LEU A 161 2.61 -11.25 10.83
N PHE A 162 2.42 -11.24 9.51
CA PHE A 162 2.22 -10.00 8.76
C PHE A 162 0.93 -9.28 9.17
N GLU A 163 -0.16 -10.01 9.38
CA GLU A 163 -1.42 -9.45 9.85
C GLU A 163 -1.30 -8.85 11.26
N LEU A 164 -0.71 -9.58 12.20
CA LEU A 164 -0.45 -9.09 13.56
C LEU A 164 0.43 -7.84 13.54
N SER A 165 1.47 -7.83 12.73
CA SER A 165 2.41 -6.69 12.64
C SER A 165 1.74 -5.44 12.03
N ALA A 166 0.84 -5.61 11.06
CA ALA A 166 0.25 -4.50 10.33
C ALA A 166 -1.11 -4.01 10.89
N PHE A 167 -1.83 -4.88 11.60
CA PHE A 167 -3.20 -4.63 12.08
C PHE A 167 -3.41 -4.94 13.56
N GLY A 168 -2.46 -5.59 14.25
CA GLY A 168 -2.58 -5.97 15.66
C GLY A 168 -3.44 -7.20 15.92
N ASN A 169 -4.00 -7.83 14.90
CA ASN A 169 -4.81 -9.05 15.00
C ASN A 169 -4.78 -9.88 13.71
N VAL A 170 -5.27 -11.11 13.77
CA VAL A 170 -5.44 -12.01 12.61
C VAL A 170 -6.93 -12.15 12.31
N ARG A 171 -7.32 -12.03 11.03
CA ARG A 171 -8.69 -12.30 10.56
C ARG A 171 -8.68 -13.45 9.57
N ARG A 172 -9.57 -14.42 9.78
CA ARG A 172 -9.79 -15.52 8.85
C ARG A 172 -10.92 -15.17 7.88
N GLY A 173 -10.80 -15.66 6.65
CA GLY A 173 -11.85 -15.48 5.65
C GLY A 173 -13.11 -16.27 6.03
N PRO A 174 -14.29 -15.93 5.46
CA PRO A 174 -15.55 -16.63 5.74
C PRO A 174 -15.47 -18.14 5.49
N ASP A 175 -14.64 -18.54 4.53
CA ASP A 175 -14.45 -19.94 4.11
C ASP A 175 -13.41 -20.70 4.95
N SER A 176 -12.97 -20.14 6.08
CA SER A 176 -11.87 -20.75 6.84
C SER A 176 -12.22 -22.05 7.55
N GLY A 177 -13.47 -22.51 7.46
CA GLY A 177 -13.99 -23.62 8.24
C GLY A 177 -13.98 -23.25 9.72
N GLY A 178 -15.15 -23.23 10.36
CA GLY A 178 -15.22 -23.05 11.80
C GLY A 178 -14.27 -24.03 12.51
N CYS A 179 -13.56 -23.55 13.52
CA CYS A 179 -12.78 -24.40 14.41
C CYS A 179 -13.70 -25.51 14.94
N LYS A 180 -13.50 -26.76 14.52
CA LYS A 180 -14.11 -27.92 15.17
C LYS A 180 -13.23 -28.25 16.38
N ILE A 181 -13.63 -27.75 17.53
CA ILE A 181 -13.19 -28.32 18.81
C ILE A 181 -13.93 -29.65 18.92
N GLN A 182 -13.18 -30.76 18.84
CA GLN A 182 -13.62 -32.07 19.32
C GLN A 182 -12.93 -32.35 20.65
#